data_AF-A0A969H063-F1
#
_entry.id   AF-A0A969H063-F1
#
_cell.length_a   1.000
_cell.length_b   1.000
_cell.length_c   1.000
_cell.angle_alpha   90.00
_cell.angle_beta   90.00
_cell.angle_gamma   90.00
#
_symmetry.space_group_name_H-M   'P 1'
#
loop_
_entity.id
_entity.type
_entity.pdbx_description
1 polymer ?
#
loop_
_entity_poly.entity_id
_entity_poly.type
_entity_poly.pdbx_seq_one_letter_code
_entity_poly.pdbx_strand_id
1 'polypeptide(L)'
;LTFLQDTAVPYVEAVFFRSFPFFGTVSYNAQAHQISDKPSDFNYGALFADPLPVGSAGIPPTLLMQDMRHYLPDYLHDLYMQGLRGEDDLRVKISISFQKSMFCVTTAAILGLMPHPLNTDDPTQRQENRTYLEGWMDRLSDSRLADVQDE
;
A
#
# COMPACT_ATOMS: atom_id res chain seq x y z
N LEU A 1 -1.09 -14.07 23.06
CA LEU A 1 -0.83 -13.38 21.78
C LEU A 1 -0.59 -14.44 20.71
N THR A 2 -1.29 -14.34 19.59
CA THR A 2 -1.11 -15.11 18.36
C THR A 2 -0.67 -14.16 17.26
N PHE A 3 0.35 -14.55 16.51
CA PHE A 3 0.98 -13.66 15.53
C PHE A 3 -0.01 -13.08 14.51
N LEU A 4 -0.92 -13.91 13.98
CA LEU A 4 -1.85 -13.49 12.93
C LEU A 4 -2.85 -12.43 13.42
N GLN A 5 -3.62 -12.74 14.48
CA GLN A 5 -4.70 -11.88 14.96
C GLN A 5 -4.19 -10.67 15.74
N ASP A 6 -3.12 -10.85 16.53
CA ASP A 6 -2.65 -9.81 17.45
C ASP A 6 -1.52 -8.95 16.86
N THR A 7 -1.00 -9.29 15.67
CA THR A 7 0.13 -8.53 15.08
C THR A 7 -0.03 -8.31 13.59
N ALA A 8 -0.14 -9.37 12.79
CA ALA A 8 -0.13 -9.24 11.33
C ALA A 8 -1.35 -8.46 10.80
N VAL A 9 -2.56 -8.83 11.24
CA VAL A 9 -3.79 -8.15 10.80
C VAL A 9 -3.81 -6.68 11.25
N PRO A 10 -3.56 -6.33 12.53
CA PRO A 10 -3.47 -4.94 12.96
C PRO A 10 -2.37 -4.13 12.25
N TYR A 11 -1.23 -4.75 11.93
CA TYR A 11 -0.14 -4.09 11.23
C TYR A 11 -0.52 -3.68 9.80
N VAL A 12 -1.16 -4.59 9.05
CA VAL A 12 -1.64 -4.29 7.69
C VAL A 12 -2.63 -3.13 7.72
N GLU A 13 -3.58 -3.14 8.65
CA GLU A 13 -4.51 -2.03 8.83
C GLU A 13 -3.77 -0.72 9.11
N ALA A 14 -2.87 -0.71 10.10
CA ALA A 14 -2.20 0.49 10.55
C ALA A 14 -1.19 1.06 9.54
N VAL A 15 -0.45 0.22 8.80
CA VAL A 15 0.66 0.65 7.94
C VAL A 15 0.27 0.70 6.47
N PHE A 16 -0.54 -0.25 5.99
CA PHE A 16 -0.83 -0.35 4.55
C PHE A 16 -2.04 0.49 4.16
N PHE A 17 -3.05 0.57 5.04
CA PHE A 17 -4.25 1.37 4.80
C PHE A 17 -4.17 2.73 5.48
N ARG A 18 -4.07 2.76 6.81
CA ARG A 18 -4.27 3.99 7.58
C ARG A 18 -3.09 4.93 7.50
N SER A 19 -1.99 4.58 8.16
CA SER A 19 -0.85 5.44 8.48
C SER A 19 -1.28 6.83 8.98
N PHE A 20 -0.31 7.67 9.30
CA PHE A 20 -0.59 9.08 9.60
C PHE A 20 -0.42 9.94 8.35
N PRO A 21 -1.16 11.05 8.25
CA PRO A 21 -1.01 12.01 7.16
C PRO A 21 0.44 12.48 7.03
N PHE A 22 0.87 12.78 5.81
CA PHE A 22 2.22 13.28 5.58
C PHE A 22 2.20 14.80 5.64
N PHE A 23 3.07 15.37 6.47
CA PHE A 23 3.22 16.83 6.59
C PHE A 23 3.51 17.52 5.24
N GLY A 24 4.16 16.81 4.32
CA GLY A 24 4.46 17.32 2.98
C GLY A 24 3.31 17.23 1.97
N THR A 25 2.19 16.57 2.28
CA THR A 25 1.07 16.37 1.34
C THR A 25 -0.24 16.99 1.78
N VAL A 26 -0.46 17.15 3.09
CA VAL A 26 -1.71 17.70 3.63
C VAL A 26 -1.46 18.73 4.74
N SER A 27 -2.41 19.64 4.88
CA SER A 27 -2.45 20.66 5.92
C SER A 27 -3.05 20.11 7.21
N TYR A 28 -2.34 20.31 8.32
CA TYR A 28 -2.82 20.00 9.67
C TYR A 28 -3.67 21.14 10.26
N ASN A 29 -3.95 22.19 9.48
CA ASN A 29 -4.86 23.24 9.91
C ASN A 29 -6.29 22.66 10.06
N ALA A 30 -6.80 22.64 11.28
CA ALA A 30 -8.13 22.13 11.60
C ALA A 30 -9.25 22.82 10.80
N GLN A 31 -9.07 24.08 10.40
CA GLN A 31 -10.05 24.82 9.59
C GLN A 31 -10.08 24.40 8.11
N ALA A 32 -9.02 23.74 7.63
CA ALA A 32 -8.91 23.32 6.24
C ALA A 32 -9.58 21.97 5.98
N HIS A 33 -9.92 21.21 7.04
CA HIS A 33 -10.60 19.91 6.97
C HIS A 33 -9.96 18.92 5.97
N GLN A 34 -8.63 18.96 5.80
CA GLN A 34 -7.91 18.06 4.88
C GLN A 34 -7.59 16.69 5.49
N ILE A 35 -7.69 16.56 6.81
CA ILE A 35 -7.46 15.31 7.54
C ILE A 35 -8.78 14.91 8.18
N SER A 36 -9.18 13.65 8.01
CA SER A 36 -10.38 13.09 8.63
C SER A 36 -10.32 13.20 10.16
N ASP A 37 -11.45 13.42 10.82
CA ASP A 37 -11.48 13.49 12.29
C ASP A 37 -11.28 12.12 12.96
N LYS A 38 -11.58 11.04 12.23
CA LYS A 38 -11.51 9.67 12.72
C LYS A 38 -10.28 8.96 12.14
N PRO A 39 -9.42 8.36 12.97
CA PRO A 39 -8.30 7.54 12.50
C PRO A 39 -8.73 6.34 11.64
N SER A 40 -9.97 5.86 11.83
CA SER A 40 -10.57 4.79 11.01
C SER A 40 -10.82 5.20 9.55
N ASP A 41 -10.69 6.48 9.23
CA ASP A 41 -10.96 7.03 7.91
C ASP A 41 -9.67 7.56 7.27
N PHE A 42 -8.51 7.23 7.86
CA PHE A 42 -7.19 7.56 7.30
C PHE A 42 -6.87 6.66 6.13
N ASN A 43 -6.32 7.25 5.07
CA ASN A 43 -5.94 6.60 3.82
C ASN A 43 -4.57 7.14 3.37
N TYR A 44 -3.56 7.03 4.24
CA TYR A 44 -2.19 7.52 4.02
C TYR A 44 -1.15 6.39 4.03
N GLY A 45 -1.61 5.15 4.14
CA GLY A 45 -0.75 3.97 4.17
C GLY A 45 -0.09 3.66 2.83
N ALA A 46 0.74 2.63 2.82
CA ALA A 46 1.52 2.25 1.65
C ALA A 46 0.69 2.04 0.36
N LEU A 47 -0.57 1.60 0.48
CA LEU A 47 -1.46 1.37 -0.68
C LEU A 47 -2.09 2.65 -1.23
N PHE A 48 -2.07 3.75 -0.46
CA PHE A 48 -2.70 5.03 -0.80
C PHE A 48 -1.68 6.14 -1.07
N ALA A 49 -0.45 5.98 -0.57
CA ALA A 49 0.60 6.98 -0.69
C ALA A 49 0.96 7.26 -2.16
N ASP A 50 1.13 8.54 -2.50
CA ASP A 50 1.71 8.95 -3.79
C ASP A 50 3.22 8.70 -3.77
N PRO A 51 3.78 7.89 -4.70
CA PRO A 51 5.21 7.63 -4.76
C PRO A 51 6.03 8.78 -5.35
N LEU A 52 5.42 9.67 -6.14
CA LEU A 52 6.15 10.74 -6.84
C LEU A 52 6.91 11.73 -5.94
N PRO A 53 6.37 12.19 -4.80
CA PRO A 53 7.07 13.16 -3.93
C PRO A 53 8.19 12.54 -3.09
N VAL A 54 8.45 11.23 -3.18
CA VAL A 54 9.52 10.55 -2.44
C VAL A 54 10.88 11.19 -2.73
N GLY A 55 11.63 11.49 -1.67
CA GLY A 55 12.88 12.27 -1.74
C GLY A 55 12.71 13.75 -1.37
N SER A 56 11.46 14.23 -1.24
CA SER A 56 11.15 15.60 -0.83
C SER A 56 11.00 15.74 0.69
N ALA A 57 11.03 16.97 1.18
CA ALA A 57 10.82 17.26 2.60
C ALA A 57 9.39 16.90 3.05
N GLY A 58 9.26 16.36 4.27
CA GLY A 58 7.95 16.04 4.86
C GLY A 58 7.28 14.77 4.32
N ILE A 59 8.01 13.92 3.58
CA ILE A 59 7.52 12.66 3.00
C ILE A 59 8.18 11.45 3.69
N PRO A 60 7.52 10.80 4.66
CA PRO A 60 8.11 9.74 5.48
C PRO A 60 8.64 8.51 4.71
N PRO A 61 7.96 7.98 3.66
CA PRO A 61 8.44 6.82 2.91
C PRO A 61 9.86 6.97 2.34
N THR A 62 10.31 8.22 2.15
CA THR A 62 11.68 8.54 1.72
C THR A 62 12.76 7.83 2.51
N LEU A 63 12.58 7.69 3.83
CA LEU A 63 13.58 7.05 4.70
C LEU A 63 13.75 5.57 4.36
N LEU A 64 12.64 4.85 4.16
CA LEU A 64 12.67 3.44 3.78
C LEU A 64 13.20 3.27 2.36
N MET A 65 12.79 4.10 1.41
CA MET A 65 13.29 4.01 0.03
C MET A 65 14.79 4.28 -0.07
N GLN A 66 15.31 5.19 0.76
CA GLN A 66 16.74 5.43 0.88
C GLN A 66 17.48 4.24 1.51
N ASP A 67 16.91 3.59 2.52
CA ASP A 67 17.50 2.41 3.14
C ASP A 67 17.55 1.24 2.15
N MET A 68 16.42 0.95 1.49
CA MET A 68 16.30 -0.12 0.49
C MET A 68 17.23 0.06 -0.72
N ARG A 69 17.57 1.30 -1.09
CA ARG A 69 18.52 1.57 -2.18
C ARG A 69 19.86 0.84 -1.99
N HIS A 70 20.34 0.68 -0.75
CA HIS A 70 21.62 0.02 -0.47
C HIS A 70 21.59 -1.49 -0.70
N TYR A 71 20.40 -2.08 -0.75
CA TYR A 71 20.18 -3.53 -0.87
C TYR A 71 19.44 -3.90 -2.16
N LEU A 72 19.49 -3.02 -3.17
CA LEU A 72 18.81 -3.26 -4.44
C LEU A 72 19.56 -4.36 -5.23
N PRO A 73 18.89 -5.45 -5.62
CA PRO A 73 19.50 -6.48 -6.47
C PRO A 73 19.88 -5.92 -7.85
N ASP A 74 20.99 -6.41 -8.41
CA ASP A 74 21.53 -5.96 -9.70
C ASP A 74 20.47 -5.97 -10.82
N TYR A 75 19.66 -7.03 -10.91
CA TYR A 75 18.63 -7.13 -11.94
C TYR A 75 17.53 -6.06 -11.83
N LEU A 76 17.21 -5.59 -10.62
CA LEU A 76 16.26 -4.49 -10.44
C LEU A 76 16.93 -3.14 -10.73
N HIS A 77 18.19 -2.97 -10.35
CA HIS A 77 18.96 -1.79 -10.71
C HIS A 77 19.06 -1.63 -12.22
N ASP A 78 19.44 -2.70 -12.93
CA ASP A 78 19.50 -2.74 -14.40
C ASP A 78 18.14 -2.40 -15.03
N LEU A 79 17.05 -2.92 -14.48
CA LEU A 79 15.69 -2.58 -14.93
C LEU A 79 15.39 -1.09 -14.75
N TYR A 80 15.70 -0.52 -13.59
CA TYR A 80 15.47 0.91 -13.30
C TYR A 80 16.34 1.84 -14.14
N MET A 81 17.51 1.38 -14.56
CA MET A 81 18.42 2.13 -15.42
C MET A 81 17.94 2.27 -16.87
N GLN A 82 16.95 1.47 -17.30
CA GLN A 82 16.35 1.60 -18.65
C GLN A 82 15.46 2.84 -18.80
N GLY A 83 15.08 3.48 -17.69
CA GLY A 83 14.26 4.70 -17.69
C GLY A 83 15.05 5.97 -18.00
N LEU A 84 14.32 7.08 -18.26
CA LEU A 84 14.89 8.34 -18.73
C LEU A 84 15.81 9.07 -17.72
N ARG A 85 15.62 8.83 -16.43
CA ARG A 85 16.27 9.59 -15.35
C ARG A 85 17.38 8.82 -14.62
N GLY A 86 17.72 7.62 -15.07
CA GLY A 86 18.78 6.81 -14.46
C GLY A 86 18.63 6.68 -12.94
N GLU A 87 19.64 7.11 -12.19
CA GLU A 87 19.62 7.07 -10.72
C GLU A 87 18.93 8.27 -10.05
N ASP A 88 18.67 9.37 -10.78
CA ASP A 88 18.17 10.62 -10.19
C ASP A 88 16.79 10.44 -9.52
N ASP A 89 15.97 9.54 -10.08
CA ASP A 89 14.64 9.18 -9.57
C ASP A 89 14.60 7.77 -8.94
N LEU A 90 15.75 7.19 -8.59
CA LEU A 90 15.83 5.81 -8.13
C LEU A 90 14.93 5.53 -6.91
N ARG A 91 14.83 6.47 -5.96
CA ARG A 91 13.93 6.31 -4.80
C ARG A 91 12.45 6.27 -5.20
N VAL A 92 12.05 7.02 -6.22
CA VAL A 92 10.68 7.00 -6.75
C VAL A 92 10.42 5.63 -7.39
N LYS A 93 11.34 5.13 -8.21
CA LYS A 93 11.24 3.78 -8.82
C LYS A 93 11.16 2.67 -7.78
N ILE A 94 12.01 2.73 -6.74
CA ILE A 94 11.93 1.80 -5.60
C ILE A 94 10.55 1.92 -4.93
N SER A 95 10.04 3.14 -4.69
CA SER A 95 8.72 3.35 -4.09
C SER A 95 7.58 2.74 -4.89
N ILE A 96 7.60 2.87 -6.22
CA ILE A 96 6.60 2.28 -7.11
C ILE A 96 6.64 0.75 -7.00
N SER A 97 7.82 0.15 -7.13
CA SER A 97 7.98 -1.31 -7.02
C SER A 97 7.62 -1.86 -5.64
N PHE A 98 7.92 -1.10 -4.58
CA PHE A 98 7.55 -1.42 -3.22
C PHE A 98 6.02 -1.40 -3.07
N GLN A 99 5.35 -0.38 -3.59
CA GLN A 99 3.88 -0.29 -3.57
C GLN A 99 3.23 -1.45 -4.34
N LYS A 100 3.74 -1.80 -5.53
CA LYS A 100 3.31 -3.01 -6.28
C LYS A 100 3.45 -4.27 -5.41
N SER A 101 4.57 -4.41 -4.71
CA SER A 101 4.80 -5.53 -3.78
C SER A 101 3.83 -5.53 -2.60
N MET A 102 3.50 -4.37 -2.04
CA MET A 102 2.56 -4.25 -0.92
C MET A 102 1.13 -4.61 -1.32
N PHE A 103 0.72 -4.31 -2.57
CA PHE A 103 -0.54 -4.85 -3.11
C PHE A 103 -0.50 -6.38 -3.17
N CYS A 104 0.57 -7.00 -3.67
CA CYS A 104 0.70 -8.46 -3.70
C CYS A 104 0.63 -9.10 -2.30
N VAL A 105 1.32 -8.51 -1.32
CA VAL A 105 1.27 -8.95 0.09
C VAL A 105 -0.15 -8.83 0.64
N THR A 106 -0.84 -7.73 0.32
CA THR A 106 -2.24 -7.51 0.73
C THR A 106 -3.18 -8.54 0.11
N THR A 107 -3.04 -8.81 -1.19
CA THR A 107 -3.80 -9.87 -1.87
C THR A 107 -3.57 -11.23 -1.21
N ALA A 108 -2.32 -11.59 -0.89
CA ALA A 108 -2.02 -12.84 -0.20
C ALA A 108 -2.71 -12.92 1.17
N ALA A 109 -2.74 -11.82 1.93
CA ALA A 109 -3.44 -11.76 3.21
C ALA A 109 -4.96 -11.89 3.05
N ILE A 110 -5.56 -11.21 2.08
CA ILE A 110 -6.99 -11.29 1.76
C ILE A 110 -7.35 -12.74 1.42
N LEU A 111 -6.60 -13.39 0.53
CA LEU A 111 -6.85 -14.77 0.14
C LEU A 111 -6.65 -15.75 1.31
N GLY A 112 -5.63 -15.53 2.14
CA GLY A 112 -5.36 -16.37 3.31
C GLY A 112 -6.39 -16.24 4.43
N LEU A 113 -7.18 -15.16 4.45
CA LEU A 113 -8.22 -14.87 5.43
C LEU A 113 -9.64 -15.07 4.87
N MET A 114 -9.78 -15.62 3.66
CA MET A 114 -11.09 -15.94 3.10
C MET A 114 -11.85 -16.92 3.99
N PRO A 115 -13.19 -16.77 4.14
CA PRO A 115 -13.97 -17.65 4.99
C PRO A 115 -14.02 -19.09 4.46
N HIS A 116 -13.95 -19.27 3.13
CA HIS A 116 -13.97 -20.59 2.48
C HIS A 116 -12.89 -20.72 1.40
N PRO A 117 -12.49 -21.95 1.01
CA PRO A 117 -11.54 -22.16 -0.08
C PRO A 117 -11.96 -21.46 -1.38
N LEU A 118 -11.01 -20.84 -2.06
CA LEU A 118 -11.24 -20.12 -3.32
C LEU A 118 -11.91 -21.01 -4.39
N ASN A 119 -11.52 -22.28 -4.45
CA ASN A 119 -12.00 -23.25 -5.44
C ASN A 119 -13.22 -24.07 -4.95
N THR A 120 -13.96 -23.60 -3.95
CA THR A 120 -15.18 -24.29 -3.49
C THR A 120 -16.23 -24.37 -4.59
N ASP A 121 -16.96 -25.49 -4.64
CA ASP A 121 -18.11 -25.70 -5.53
C ASP A 121 -19.46 -25.42 -4.86
N ASP A 122 -19.47 -25.20 -3.54
CA ASP A 122 -20.68 -24.86 -2.79
C ASP A 122 -21.14 -23.43 -3.14
N PRO A 123 -22.36 -23.26 -3.68
CA PRO A 123 -22.87 -21.93 -4.05
C PRO A 123 -22.96 -20.94 -2.88
N THR A 124 -23.26 -21.42 -1.67
CA THR A 124 -23.36 -20.59 -0.46
C THR A 124 -21.97 -20.08 -0.07
N GLN A 125 -20.97 -20.95 -0.06
CA GLN A 125 -19.59 -20.58 0.25
C GLN A 125 -19.01 -19.61 -0.80
N ARG A 126 -19.34 -19.80 -2.09
CA ARG A 126 -18.98 -18.85 -3.16
C ARG A 126 -19.58 -17.47 -2.91
N GLN A 127 -20.84 -17.42 -2.47
CA GLN A 127 -21.49 -16.15 -2.18
C GLN A 127 -20.87 -15.44 -0.96
N GLU A 128 -20.55 -16.18 0.10
CA GLU A 128 -19.87 -15.61 1.28
C GLU A 128 -18.47 -15.08 0.94
N ASN A 129 -17.69 -15.84 0.15
CA ASN A 129 -16.40 -15.39 -0.38
C ASN A 129 -16.54 -14.13 -1.24
N ARG A 130 -17.59 -14.05 -2.08
CA ARG A 130 -17.86 -12.87 -2.90
C ARG A 130 -18.12 -11.64 -2.04
N THR A 131 -19.03 -11.72 -1.06
CA THR A 131 -19.32 -10.61 -0.14
C THR A 131 -18.06 -10.15 0.59
N TYR A 132 -17.23 -11.10 1.04
CA TYR A 132 -15.94 -10.81 1.67
C TYR A 132 -15.00 -10.02 0.73
N LEU A 133 -14.85 -10.46 -0.52
CA LEU A 133 -13.99 -9.80 -1.51
C LEU A 133 -14.54 -8.43 -1.93
N GLU A 134 -15.86 -8.28 -2.10
CA GLU A 134 -16.52 -7.01 -2.38
C GLU A 134 -16.20 -5.96 -1.30
N GLY A 135 -16.27 -6.34 -0.02
CA GLY A 135 -15.89 -5.46 1.07
C GLY A 135 -14.42 -5.02 1.02
N TRP A 136 -13.51 -5.84 0.51
CA TRP A 136 -12.12 -5.42 0.27
C TRP A 136 -11.96 -4.51 -0.94
N MET A 137 -12.72 -4.76 -2.00
CA MET A 137 -12.72 -3.89 -3.19
C MET A 137 -13.22 -2.49 -2.86
N ASP A 138 -14.27 -2.38 -2.05
CA ASP A 138 -14.78 -1.08 -1.56
C ASP A 138 -13.71 -0.31 -0.78
N ARG A 139 -12.90 -1.02 0.01
CA ARG A 139 -11.81 -0.40 0.76
C ARG A 139 -10.63 0.03 -0.11
N LEU A 140 -10.42 -0.64 -1.24
CA LEU A 140 -9.31 -0.38 -2.16
C LEU A 140 -9.71 0.58 -3.29
N SER A 141 -10.97 0.99 -3.41
CA SER A 141 -11.46 1.84 -4.49
C SER A 141 -10.69 3.16 -4.62
N ASP A 142 -10.31 3.72 -3.47
CA ASP A 142 -9.62 5.02 -3.38
C ASP A 142 -8.10 4.87 -3.23
N SER A 143 -7.59 3.64 -3.34
CA SER A 143 -6.15 3.35 -3.27
C SER A 143 -5.48 3.61 -4.62
N ARG A 144 -4.15 3.53 -4.65
CA ARG A 144 -3.35 3.64 -5.88
C ARG A 144 -3.40 2.38 -6.76
N LEU A 145 -4.40 1.50 -6.55
CA LEU A 145 -4.50 0.23 -7.28
C LEU A 145 -4.60 0.45 -8.79
N ALA A 146 -5.34 1.46 -9.24
CA ALA A 146 -5.42 1.78 -10.67
C ALA A 146 -4.07 2.28 -11.21
N ASP A 147 -3.40 3.17 -10.48
CA ASP A 147 -2.13 3.77 -10.89
C ASP A 147 -1.04 2.70 -11.10
N VAL A 148 -1.02 1.64 -10.27
CA VAL A 148 -0.01 0.57 -10.41
C VAL A 148 -0.28 -0.41 -11.54
N GLN A 149 -1.45 -0.37 -12.20
CA GLN A 149 -1.79 -1.24 -13.34
C GLN A 149 -1.46 -0.60 -14.69
N ASP A 150 -1.43 0.73 -14.77
CA ASP A 150 -1.23 1.49 -16.01
C ASP A 150 0.25 1.72 -16.37
N GLU A 151 1.19 1.22 -15.56
CA GLU A 151 2.66 1.31 -15.74
C GLU A 151 3.36 -0.01 -16.08
#